data_AF-A0A821XAT9-F1
#
_entry.id   AF-A0A821XAT9-F1
#
_cell.length_a   1.000
_cell.length_b   1.000
_cell.length_c   1.000
_cell.angle_alpha   90.00
_cell.angle_beta   90.00
_cell.angle_gamma   90.00
#
_symmetry.space_group_name_H-M   'P 1'
#
loop_
_entity.id
_entity.type
_entity.pdbx_description
1 polymer ?
#
loop_
_entity_poly.entity_id
_entity_poly.type
_entity_poly.pdbx_seq_one_letter_code
_entity_poly.pdbx_strand_id
1 'polypeptide(L)'
;MQVMRKLAPTGIAAAEIDGMTIHSFLDEQRDSGKARTIKPGDLKLEKEWTLVEYLLIDEMSMVGLTLLAKLNRIICAAKQTGR
;
A
#
# COMPACT_ATOMS: atom_id res chain seq x y z
N MET A 1 7.46 -19.06 -0.15
CA MET A 1 8.23 -17.82 -0.03
C MET A 1 7.24 -16.75 0.40
N GLN A 2 7.30 -16.29 1.65
CA GLN A 2 6.33 -15.31 2.16
C GLN A 2 6.52 -13.99 1.42
N VAL A 3 5.47 -13.49 0.77
CA VAL A 3 5.52 -12.22 0.05
C VAL A 3 5.11 -11.12 1.04
N MET A 4 6.05 -10.24 1.35
CA MET A 4 5.91 -9.18 2.35
C MET A 4 6.15 -7.83 1.70
N ARG A 5 5.31 -6.84 2.00
CA ARG A 5 5.50 -5.45 1.59
C ARG A 5 5.97 -4.63 2.78
N LYS A 6 6.95 -3.73 2.56
CA LYS A 6 7.55 -2.90 3.60
C LYS A 6 7.35 -1.43 3.26
N LEU A 7 6.74 -0.68 4.17
CA LEU A 7 6.45 0.73 4.02
C LEU A 7 7.01 1.54 5.19
N ALA A 8 7.35 2.79 4.93
CA ALA A 8 7.63 3.78 5.97
C ALA A 8 7.09 5.17 5.56
N PRO A 9 6.84 6.09 6.48
CA PRO A 9 6.36 7.44 6.15
C PRO A 9 7.42 8.34 5.51
N THR A 10 8.70 8.11 5.80
CA THR A 10 9.83 8.93 5.31
C THR A 10 10.73 8.15 4.36
N GLY A 11 11.43 8.87 3.48
CA GLY A 11 12.36 8.26 2.52
C GLY A 11 13.54 7.55 3.18
N ILE A 12 14.08 8.11 4.26
CA ILE A 12 15.23 7.53 4.98
C ILE A 12 14.83 6.22 5.66
N ALA A 13 13.72 6.20 6.42
CA ALA A 13 13.24 4.98 7.06
C ALA A 13 12.84 3.90 6.05
N ALA A 14 12.23 4.30 4.93
CA ALA A 14 11.91 3.36 3.86
C ALA A 14 13.16 2.73 3.25
N ALA A 15 14.22 3.52 3.05
CA ALA A 15 15.48 3.01 2.51
C ALA A 15 16.16 2.02 3.47
N GLU A 16 16.11 2.27 4.78
CA GLU A 16 16.73 1.40 5.80
C GLU A 16 16.14 -0.01 5.81
N ILE A 17 14.84 -0.16 5.53
CA ILE A 17 14.16 -1.45 5.52
C ILE A 17 14.09 -2.10 4.12
N ASP A 18 14.77 -1.58 3.11
CA ASP A 18 14.59 -1.95 1.69
C ASP A 18 13.12 -1.91 1.25
N GLY A 19 12.42 -0.86 1.68
CA GLY A 19 11.01 -0.63 1.43
C GLY A 19 10.76 0.57 0.53
N MET A 20 9.53 1.07 0.59
CA MET A 20 9.13 2.30 -0.11
C MET A 20 8.32 3.21 0.81
N THR A 21 8.21 4.48 0.44
CA THR A 21 7.37 5.37 1.25
C THR A 21 5.89 5.05 1.06
N ILE A 22 5.08 5.24 2.11
CA ILE A 22 3.61 5.10 2.00
C ILE A 22 3.07 6.02 0.89
N HIS A 23 3.64 7.22 0.75
CA HIS A 23 3.23 8.19 -0.27
C HIS A 23 3.51 7.69 -1.69
N SER A 24 4.72 7.19 -1.95
CA SER A 24 5.07 6.58 -3.24
C SER A 24 4.15 5.40 -3.56
N PHE A 25 3.86 4.55 -2.56
CA PHE A 25 2.93 3.44 -2.72
C PHE A 25 1.54 3.93 -3.11
N LEU A 26 1.00 4.94 -2.42
CA LEU A 26 -0.33 5.48 -2.74
C LEU A 26 -0.37 6.18 -4.10
N ASP A 27 0.74 6.76 -4.57
CA ASP A 27 0.82 7.47 -5.85
C ASP A 27 0.95 6.50 -7.05
N GLU A 28 1.63 5.36 -6.90
CA GLU A 28 1.61 4.25 -7.89
C GLU A 28 0.17 3.75 -8.14
N GLN A 29 -0.70 3.91 -7.15
CA GLN A 29 -2.11 3.56 -7.27
C GLN A 29 -2.98 4.64 -7.94
N ARG A 30 -2.39 5.75 -8.41
CA ARG A 30 -3.06 6.79 -9.20
C ARG A 30 -2.69 6.65 -10.68
N ASP A 31 -3.66 6.82 -11.57
CA ASP A 31 -3.40 6.91 -13.02
C ASP A 31 -3.38 8.37 -13.48
N SER A 32 -2.30 8.76 -14.19
CA SER A 32 -2.26 9.92 -15.09
C SER A 32 -2.85 11.23 -14.54
N GLY A 33 -2.60 11.56 -13.27
CA GLY A 33 -3.00 12.83 -12.66
C GLY A 33 -4.48 12.96 -12.27
N LYS A 34 -5.28 11.88 -12.35
CA LYS A 34 -6.64 11.84 -11.79
C LYS A 34 -6.70 10.87 -10.62
N ALA A 35 -7.52 11.18 -9.62
CA ALA A 35 -7.79 10.26 -8.52
C ALA A 35 -8.36 8.95 -9.08
N ARG A 36 -7.55 7.88 -9.10
CA ARG A 36 -8.01 6.55 -9.52
C ARG A 36 -9.12 6.16 -8.55
N THR A 37 -10.32 5.95 -9.07
CA THR A 37 -11.41 5.44 -8.25
C THR A 37 -11.11 3.96 -8.06
N ILE A 38 -10.38 3.62 -7.00
CA ILE A 38 -10.09 2.24 -6.64
C ILE A 38 -11.43 1.59 -6.32
N LYS A 39 -11.89 0.77 -7.27
CA LYS A 39 -13.11 -0.02 -7.19
C LYS A 39 -12.73 -1.48 -6.96
N PRO A 40 -13.58 -2.26 -6.30
CA PRO A 40 -13.49 -3.72 -6.32
C PRO A 40 -13.45 -4.19 -7.79
N GLY A 41 -12.53 -5.10 -8.13
CA GLY A 41 -12.32 -5.57 -9.50
C GLY A 41 -11.14 -4.93 -10.23
N ASP A 42 -10.26 -4.17 -9.56
CA ASP A 42 -8.98 -3.74 -10.14
C ASP A 42 -8.03 -4.95 -10.20
N LEU A 43 -8.13 -5.70 -11.31
CA LEU A 43 -7.41 -6.95 -11.52
C LEU A 43 -5.89 -6.81 -11.40
N LYS A 44 -5.33 -5.62 -11.61
CA LYS A 44 -3.88 -5.41 -11.50
C LYS A 44 -3.48 -5.32 -10.02
N LEU A 45 -4.18 -4.46 -9.27
CA LEU A 45 -3.96 -4.29 -7.83
C LEU A 45 -4.26 -5.60 -7.08
N GLU A 46 -5.34 -6.30 -7.44
CA GLU A 46 -5.70 -7.58 -6.85
C GLU A 46 -4.63 -8.64 -7.11
N LYS A 47 -4.13 -8.78 -8.35
CA LYS A 47 -3.05 -9.72 -8.66
C LYS A 47 -1.76 -9.43 -7.89
N GLU A 48 -1.38 -8.16 -7.79
CA GLU A 48 -0.18 -7.75 -7.04
C GLU A 48 -0.31 -8.10 -5.56
N TRP A 49 -1.49 -7.88 -4.98
CA TRP A 49 -1.73 -8.12 -3.55
C TRP A 49 -2.20 -9.54 -3.22
N THR A 50 -2.57 -10.37 -4.20
CA THR A 50 -3.06 -11.74 -3.96
C THR A 50 -2.06 -12.52 -3.11
N LEU A 51 -0.77 -12.42 -3.43
CA LEU A 51 0.29 -13.18 -2.75
C LEU A 51 0.84 -12.50 -1.48
N VAL A 52 0.59 -11.19 -1.28
CA VAL A 52 1.14 -10.43 -0.15
C VAL A 52 0.46 -10.84 1.14
N GLU A 53 1.16 -11.50 2.06
CA GLU A 53 0.59 -11.96 3.35
C GLU A 53 0.78 -10.93 4.46
N TYR A 54 1.87 -10.16 4.40
CA TYR A 54 2.27 -9.23 5.45
C TYR A 54 2.56 -7.84 4.89
N LEU A 55 2.14 -6.82 5.66
CA LEU A 55 2.50 -5.44 5.47
C LEU A 55 3.25 -4.94 6.71
N LEU A 56 4.53 -4.65 6.56
CA LEU A 56 5.33 -3.97 7.58
C LEU A 56 5.23 -2.46 7.39
N ILE A 57 4.98 -1.75 8.49
CA ILE A 57 5.00 -0.29 8.54
C ILE A 57 6.00 0.11 9.61
N ASP A 58 7.13 0.65 9.18
CA ASP A 58 8.13 1.23 10.08
C ASP A 58 7.81 2.71 10.39
N GLU A 59 8.34 3.22 11.49
CA GLU A 59 8.13 4.59 11.98
C GLU A 59 6.63 4.95 12.09
N MET A 60 5.83 4.01 12.59
CA MET A 60 4.38 4.14 12.73
C MET A 60 3.96 5.37 13.57
N SER A 61 4.82 5.82 14.47
CA SER A 61 4.64 7.05 15.27
C SER A 61 4.43 8.31 14.41
N MET A 62 4.96 8.32 13.18
CA MET A 62 4.85 9.43 12.23
C MET A 62 3.66 9.28 11.25
N VAL A 63 2.93 8.17 11.30
CA VAL A 63 1.82 7.88 10.38
C VAL A 63 0.52 8.45 10.95
N GLY A 64 0.04 9.55 10.36
CA GLY A 64 -1.26 10.13 10.71
C GLY A 64 -2.45 9.25 10.29
N LEU A 65 -3.55 9.32 11.04
CA LEU A 65 -4.76 8.51 10.82
C LEU A 65 -5.35 8.65 9.41
N THR A 66 -5.28 9.83 8.79
CA THR A 66 -5.78 10.04 7.43
C THR A 66 -4.96 9.26 6.39
N LEU A 67 -3.64 9.17 6.59
CA LEU A 67 -2.75 8.42 5.70
C LEU A 67 -3.01 6.91 5.86
N LEU A 68 -3.14 6.46 7.11
CA LEU A 68 -3.47 5.07 7.42
C LEU A 68 -4.84 4.66 6.86
N ALA A 69 -5.86 5.52 6.96
CA ALA A 69 -7.19 5.26 6.41
C ALA A 69 -7.18 5.13 4.88
N LYS A 70 -6.37 5.95 4.19
CA LYS A 70 -6.16 5.84 2.74
C LYS A 70 -5.52 4.50 2.40
N LEU A 71 -4.44 4.14 3.10
CA LEU A 71 -3.74 2.86 2.92
C LEU A 71 -4.69 1.68 3.13
N ASN A 72 -5.45 1.67 4.22
CA ASN A 72 -6.46 0.65 4.53
C ASN A 72 -7.47 0.50 3.39
N ARG A 73 -8.01 1.60 2.86
CA ARG A 73 -8.99 1.57 1.76
C ARG A 73 -8.43 0.86 0.52
N ILE A 74 -7.16 1.12 0.17
CA ILE A 74 -6.51 0.48 -0.99
C ILE A 74 -6.35 -1.02 -0.73
N ILE A 75 -5.80 -1.39 0.42
CA ILE A 75 -5.52 -2.80 0.75
C ILE A 75 -6.81 -3.61 0.82
N CYS A 76 -7.86 -3.06 1.44
CA CYS A 76 -9.17 -3.72 1.49
C CYS A 76 -9.73 -3.96 0.10
N ALA A 77 -9.61 -3.00 -0.83
CA ALA A 77 -10.03 -3.19 -2.22
C ALA A 77 -9.17 -4.25 -2.92
N ALA A 78 -7.85 -4.25 -2.68
CA ALA A 78 -6.91 -5.20 -3.27
C ALA A 78 -7.12 -6.66 -2.78
N LYS A 79 -7.63 -6.84 -1.56
CA LYS A 79 -7.81 -8.15 -0.91
C LYS A 79 -9.24 -8.69 -0.94
N GLN A 80 -10.21 -7.96 -1.49
CA GLN A 80 -11.62 -8.35 -1.47
C GLN A 80 -11.92 -9.67 -2.20
N THR A 81 -11.10 -10.08 -3.17
CA THR A 81 -11.28 -11.31 -3.98
C THR A 81 -10.76 -12.59 -3.29
N GLY A 82 -10.17 -12.49 -2.09
CA GLY A 82 -9.61 -13.63 -1.34
C GLY A 82 -10.54 -14.30 -0.33
N ARG A 83 -11.86 -14.05 -0.39
CA ARG A 83 -12.87 -14.74 0.43
C ARG A 83 -13.67 -15.72 -0.41
#